data_AF-A0A3D6B1S1-F1
#
_entry.id   AF-A0A3D6B1S1-F1
#
_cell.length_a   1.000
_cell.length_b   1.000
_cell.length_c   1.000
_cell.angle_alpha   90.00
_cell.angle_beta   90.00
_cell.angle_gamma   90.00
#
_symmetry.space_group_name_H-M   'P 1'
#
loop_
_entity.id
_entity.type
_entity.pdbx_description
1 polymer ?
#
loop_
_entity_poly.entity_id
_entity_poly.type
_entity_poly.pdbx_seq_one_letter_code
_entity_poly.pdbx_strand_id
1 'polypeptide(L)'
;MKDTANQMVDLIREIIREEIGKQDSSEVCQVDSVNVDGSLNVKLLSDETGLLTNITNGTPFEFRSGDYAILYKIKNSLGNCFVFGKPNGRSRG
;
A
#
# COMPACT_ATOMS: atom_id res chain seq x y z
N MET A 1 33.83 -10.44 -24.79
CA MET A 1 33.25 -11.44 -23.87
C MET A 1 32.83 -10.88 -22.51
N LYS A 2 33.34 -9.72 -22.03
CA LYS A 2 32.82 -9.07 -20.81
C LYS A 2 31.42 -8.45 -20.96
N ASP A 3 31.02 -8.08 -22.18
CA ASP A 3 29.71 -7.45 -22.43
C ASP A 3 28.51 -8.38 -22.27
N THR A 4 28.62 -9.65 -22.64
CA THR A 4 27.49 -10.59 -22.61
C THR A 4 27.06 -10.94 -21.18
N ALA A 5 28.02 -11.06 -20.26
CA ALA A 5 27.73 -11.32 -18.85
C ALA A 5 27.05 -10.11 -18.18
N ASN A 6 27.48 -8.89 -18.50
CA ASN A 6 26.87 -7.67 -17.98
C ASN A 6 25.45 -7.49 -18.53
N GLN A 7 25.24 -7.72 -19.83
CA GLN A 7 23.92 -7.69 -20.47
C GLN A 7 22.96 -8.70 -19.83
N MET A 8 23.44 -9.91 -19.53
CA MET A 8 22.63 -10.94 -18.86
C MET A 8 22.25 -10.52 -17.43
N VAL A 9 23.18 -9.91 -16.68
CA VAL A 9 22.90 -9.40 -15.33
C VAL A 9 21.86 -8.27 -15.35
N ASP A 10 21.93 -7.38 -16.34
CA ASP A 10 20.97 -6.28 -16.45
C ASP A 10 19.56 -6.76 -16.84
N LEU A 11 19.47 -7.73 -17.76
CA LEU A 11 18.21 -8.43 -18.06
C LEU A 11 17.62 -9.10 -16.81
N ILE A 12 18.43 -9.80 -16.02
CA ILE A 12 17.97 -10.44 -14.78
C ILE A 12 17.44 -9.39 -13.79
N ARG A 13 18.12 -8.24 -13.65
CA ARG A 13 17.67 -7.15 -12.77
C ARG A 13 16.35 -6.53 -13.24
N GLU A 14 16.18 -6.37 -14.54
CA GLU A 14 14.95 -5.85 -15.13
C GLU A 14 13.77 -6.80 -14.87
N ILE A 15 13.96 -8.10 -15.11
CA ILE A 15 12.97 -9.14 -14.79
C ILE A 15 12.63 -9.12 -13.30
N ILE A 16 13.62 -9.05 -12.42
CA ILE A 16 13.37 -8.98 -10.97
C ILE A 16 12.55 -7.74 -10.59
N ARG A 17 12.84 -6.57 -11.17
CA ARG A 17 12.08 -5.34 -10.91
C ARG A 17 10.64 -5.45 -11.41
N GLU A 18 10.43 -6.01 -12.60
CA GLU A 18 9.09 -6.25 -13.12
C GLU A 18 8.30 -7.22 -12.24
N GLU A 19 8.92 -8.31 -11.81
CA GLU A 19 8.26 -9.30 -10.95
C GLU A 19 7.93 -8.74 -9.57
N ILE A 20 8.81 -7.93 -8.98
CA ILE A 20 8.50 -7.21 -7.72
C ILE A 20 7.33 -6.23 -7.94
N GLY A 21 7.30 -5.53 -9.07
CA GLY A 21 6.19 -4.63 -9.43
C GLY A 21 4.86 -5.36 -9.61
N LYS A 22 4.87 -6.65 -9.89
CA LYS A 22 3.66 -7.50 -10.05
C LYS A 22 3.20 -8.15 -8.74
N GLN A 23 4.00 -8.10 -7.68
CA GLN A 23 3.65 -8.71 -6.40
C GLN A 23 2.66 -7.84 -5.63
N ASP A 24 1.72 -8.51 -4.96
CA ASP A 24 0.86 -7.85 -3.99
C ASP A 24 1.70 -7.41 -2.79
N SER A 25 1.36 -6.26 -2.22
CA SER A 25 2.07 -5.71 -1.07
C SER A 25 1.12 -5.09 -0.08
N SER A 26 1.53 -5.02 1.18
CA SER A 26 0.76 -4.37 2.23
C SER A 26 1.58 -3.31 2.94
N GLU A 27 0.95 -2.22 3.34
CA GLU A 27 1.62 -1.11 4.01
C GLU A 27 0.70 -0.49 5.06
N VAL A 28 1.29 0.06 6.13
CA VAL A 28 0.56 0.83 7.13
C VAL A 28 0.38 2.25 6.61
N CYS A 29 -0.85 2.73 6.65
CA CYS A 29 -1.21 4.11 6.33
C CYS A 29 -1.94 4.77 7.51
N GLN A 30 -1.94 6.10 7.53
CA GLN A 30 -2.72 6.89 8.48
C GLN A 30 -3.98 7.40 7.80
N VAL A 31 -5.12 7.26 8.45
CA VAL A 31 -6.40 7.81 8.00
C VAL A 31 -6.37 9.31 8.19
N ASP A 32 -6.54 10.05 7.09
CA ASP A 32 -6.69 11.49 7.09
C ASP A 32 -8.15 11.90 7.32
N SER A 33 -9.08 11.25 6.62
CA SER A 33 -10.52 11.51 6.76
C SER A 33 -11.34 10.30 6.33
N VAL A 34 -12.59 10.26 6.77
CA VAL A 34 -13.58 9.23 6.38
C VAL A 34 -14.68 9.93 5.58
N ASN A 35 -14.93 9.43 4.38
CA ASN A 35 -15.95 9.96 3.49
C ASN A 35 -17.34 9.51 3.94
N VAL A 36 -18.37 10.18 3.42
CA VAL A 36 -19.78 9.91 3.78
C VAL A 36 -20.22 8.48 3.43
N ASP A 37 -19.64 7.90 2.38
CA ASP A 37 -19.90 6.53 1.95
C ASP A 37 -19.13 5.46 2.74
N GLY A 38 -18.31 5.87 3.71
CA GLY A 38 -17.47 4.98 4.51
C GLY A 38 -16.11 4.63 3.90
N SER A 39 -15.80 5.15 2.70
CA SER A 39 -14.44 5.08 2.14
C SER A 39 -13.47 5.98 2.90
N LEU A 40 -12.17 5.68 2.81
CA LEU A 40 -11.13 6.37 3.58
C LEU A 40 -10.24 7.20 2.66
N ASN A 41 -9.84 8.38 3.13
CA ASN A 41 -8.70 9.09 2.58
C ASN A 41 -7.50 8.81 3.50
N VAL A 42 -6.38 8.34 2.95
CA VAL A 42 -5.24 7.83 3.71
C VAL A 42 -3.92 8.40 3.21
N LYS A 43 -2.98 8.60 4.14
CA LYS A 43 -1.60 8.97 3.88
C LYS A 43 -0.69 7.77 4.10
N LEU A 44 0.14 7.44 3.12
CA LEU A 44 1.15 6.40 3.28
C LEU A 44 2.20 6.87 4.29
N LEU A 45 2.71 5.96 5.11
CA LEU A 45 3.78 6.28 6.07
C LEU A 45 5.17 6.17 5.43
N SER A 46 5.31 5.38 4.37
CA SER A 46 6.59 5.23 3.66
C SER A 46 6.88 6.34 2.64
N ASP A 47 5.85 7.08 2.23
CA ASP A 47 5.93 8.12 1.21
C ASP A 47 5.09 9.32 1.64
N GLU A 48 5.76 10.43 1.94
CA GLU A 48 5.13 11.66 2.46
C GLU A 48 4.34 12.43 1.38
N THR A 49 4.33 11.98 0.12
CA THR A 49 3.96 12.86 -1.00
C THR A 49 2.55 12.69 -1.57
N GLY A 50 1.72 11.78 -1.06
CA GLY A 50 0.39 11.54 -1.62
C GLY A 50 -0.72 11.21 -0.61
N LEU A 51 -1.79 12.02 -0.62
CA LEU A 51 -3.08 11.62 -0.06
C LEU A 51 -3.79 10.71 -1.07
N LEU A 52 -4.05 9.46 -0.67
CA LEU A 52 -4.89 8.54 -1.42
C LEU A 52 -6.34 8.77 -1.00
N THR A 53 -7.24 8.94 -1.98
CA THR A 53 -8.64 9.27 -1.71
C THR A 53 -9.57 8.12 -2.12
N ASN A 54 -10.72 8.05 -1.45
CA ASN A 54 -11.79 7.08 -1.75
C ASN A 54 -11.33 5.62 -1.69
N ILE A 55 -10.44 5.28 -0.76
CA ILE A 55 -9.98 3.90 -0.56
C ILE A 55 -11.08 3.09 0.11
N THR A 56 -11.43 1.95 -0.49
CA THR A 56 -12.47 1.07 0.04
C THR A 56 -12.07 0.52 1.40
N ASN A 57 -12.96 0.65 2.40
CA ASN A 57 -12.84 -0.08 3.65
C ASN A 57 -13.39 -1.50 3.47
N GLY A 58 -12.49 -2.47 3.28
CA GLY A 58 -12.84 -3.89 3.15
C GLY A 58 -13.00 -4.60 4.50
N THR A 59 -13.13 -3.87 5.61
CA THR A 59 -13.16 -4.42 6.96
C THR A 59 -14.44 -4.03 7.69
N PRO A 60 -14.83 -4.76 8.76
CA PRO A 60 -15.92 -4.33 9.63
C PRO A 60 -15.51 -3.21 10.61
N PHE A 61 -14.27 -2.72 10.57
CA PHE A 61 -13.79 -1.72 11.51
C PHE A 61 -14.26 -0.31 11.14
N GLU A 62 -14.69 0.43 12.15
CA GLU A 62 -14.86 1.87 12.04
C GLU A 62 -13.50 2.58 12.17
N PHE A 63 -13.26 3.51 11.26
CA PHE A 63 -12.08 4.36 11.26
C PHE A 63 -12.46 5.80 11.60
N ARG A 64 -11.49 6.54 12.13
CA ARG A 64 -11.56 7.99 12.33
C ARG A 64 -10.25 8.62 11.85
N SER A 65 -10.28 9.91 11.58
CA SER A 65 -9.06 10.69 11.33
C SER A 65 -8.02 10.43 12.41
N GLY A 66 -6.78 10.14 12.01
CA GLY A 66 -5.66 9.81 12.87
C GLY A 66 -5.47 8.32 13.17
N ASP A 67 -6.47 7.47 12.88
CA ASP A 67 -6.31 6.02 13.01
C ASP A 67 -5.26 5.49 12.02
N TYR A 68 -4.67 4.33 12.33
CA TYR A 68 -3.86 3.58 11.39
C TYR A 68 -4.69 2.48 10.72
N ALA A 69 -4.42 2.23 9.45
CA ALA A 69 -5.02 1.17 8.65
C ALA A 69 -3.93 0.37 7.93
N ILE A 70 -4.24 -0.86 7.54
CA ILE A 70 -3.39 -1.67 6.68
C ILE A 70 -3.96 -1.64 5.27
N LEU A 71 -3.23 -1.02 4.35
CA LEU A 71 -3.56 -0.94 2.93
C LEU A 71 -2.99 -2.16 2.21
N TYR A 72 -3.81 -2.85 1.43
CA TYR A 72 -3.39 -3.90 0.50
C TYR A 72 -3.34 -3.34 -0.92
N LYS A 73 -2.22 -3.48 -1.60
CA LYS A 73 -1.97 -3.04 -2.98
C LYS A 73 -1.92 -4.28 -3.88
N ILE A 74 -2.91 -4.46 -4.74
CA ILE A 74 -2.92 -5.55 -5.73
C ILE A 74 -1.93 -5.19 -6.84
N LYS A 75 -0.99 -6.08 -7.15
CA LYS A 75 0.11 -5.85 -8.10
C LYS A 75 0.83 -4.52 -7.85
N ASN A 76 1.06 -4.23 -6.56
CA ASN A 76 1.67 -2.99 -6.07
C ASN A 76 1.07 -1.68 -6.64
N SER A 77 -0.21 -1.70 -7.06
CA SER A 77 -0.88 -0.56 -7.68
C SER A 77 -1.79 0.17 -6.71
N LEU A 78 -1.63 1.50 -6.62
CA LEU A 78 -2.49 2.37 -5.82
C LEU A 78 -3.90 2.52 -6.41
N GLY A 79 -4.06 2.27 -7.72
CA GLY A 79 -5.39 2.28 -8.37
C GLY A 79 -6.24 1.05 -8.01
N ASN A 80 -5.62 -0.02 -7.51
CA ASN A 80 -6.27 -1.26 -7.12
C ASN A 80 -5.89 -1.65 -5.68
N CYS A 81 -6.25 -0.78 -4.74
CA CYS A 81 -5.96 -0.99 -3.32
C CYS A 81 -7.20 -0.86 -2.44
N PHE A 82 -7.17 -1.51 -1.28
CA PHE A 82 -8.23 -1.46 -0.28
C PHE A 82 -7.66 -1.67 1.13
N VAL A 83 -8.39 -1.19 2.13
CA VAL A 83 -8.05 -1.46 3.54
C VAL A 83 -8.56 -2.83 3.94
N PHE A 84 -7.70 -3.66 4.54
CA PHE A 84 -8.04 -5.03 4.97
C PHE A 84 -7.75 -5.30 6.44
N GLY A 85 -7.24 -4.30 7.18
CA GLY A 85 -7.02 -4.45 8.61
C GLY A 85 -6.84 -3.11 9.31
N LYS A 86 -6.98 -3.16 10.63
CA LYS A 86 -6.62 -2.09 11.56
C LYS A 86 -5.46 -2.61 12.41
N PRO A 87 -4.27 -1.98 12.40
CA PRO A 87 -3.21 -2.37 13.32
C PRO A 87 -3.73 -2.25 14.75
N ASN A 88 -3.56 -3.28 15.56
CA ASN A 88 -3.95 -3.24 16.97
C ASN A 88 -3.08 -2.20 17.70
N GLY A 89 -3.55 -0.95 17.78
CA GLY A 89 -3.11 -0.07 18.84
C GLY A 89 -3.56 -0.73 20.14
N ARG A 90 -2.62 -0.98 21.07
CA ARG A 90 -2.95 -1.49 22.40
C ARG A 90 -4.14 -0.70 22.93
N SER A 91 -5.31 -1.34 23.02
CA SER A 91 -6.37 -0.88 23.90
C SER A 91 -5.74 -0.83 25.28
N ARG A 92 -5.40 0.37 25.75
CA ARG A 92 -5.11 0.57 27.17
C ARG A 92 -6.43 0.25 27.88
N GLY A 93 -6.51 -0.98 28.41
CA GLY A 93 -7.42 -1.30 29.50
C GLY A 93 -7.01 -0.58 30.77
#